data_AF-A0A501QFD9-F1
#
_entry.id   AF-A0A501QFD9-F1
#
_cell.length_a   1.000
_cell.length_b   1.000
_cell.length_c   1.000
_cell.angle_alpha   90.00
_cell.angle_beta   90.00
_cell.angle_gamma   90.00
#
_symmetry.space_group_name_H-M   'P 1'
#
loop_
_entity.id
_entity.type
_entity.pdbx_description
1 polymer ?
#
loop_
_entity_poly.entity_id
_entity_poly.type
_entity_poly.pdbx_seq_one_letter_code
_entity_poly.pdbx_strand_id
1 'polypeptide(L)'
;MKFFKVFFGIIMITYLLLTFMSYFIKKPLEGTLSGKLTINAENVVINDEIIDISRIEDIGIIIGSYDNQEVEYSSRSIKPKISNGTDNVITLCFTDGAKHSIHFKQEFFEHYLSIKPFIISLIKSNKISILKATTILNIHDYDDIQEFKKEINKKEPQI
;
A
#
# COMPACT_ATOMS: atom_id res chain seq x y z
N MET A 1 -43.65 26.01 -15.88
CA MET A 1 -43.64 24.55 -15.55
C MET A 1 -42.87 23.68 -16.56
N LYS A 2 -43.06 23.82 -17.89
CA LYS A 2 -42.30 23.04 -18.90
C LYS A 2 -40.78 23.28 -18.86
N PHE A 3 -40.36 24.54 -18.75
CA PHE A 3 -38.95 24.92 -18.64
C PHE A 3 -38.26 24.25 -17.43
N PHE A 4 -38.93 24.23 -16.27
CA PHE A 4 -38.42 23.58 -15.06
C PHE A 4 -38.24 22.06 -15.23
N LYS A 5 -39.15 21.38 -15.95
CA LYS A 5 -39.02 19.94 -16.24
C LYS A 5 -37.84 19.64 -17.16
N VAL A 6 -37.64 20.45 -18.20
CA VAL A 6 -36.49 20.31 -19.12
C VAL A 6 -35.19 20.56 -18.37
N PHE A 7 -35.12 21.62 -17.56
CA PHE A 7 -33.96 21.94 -16.73
C PHE A 7 -33.61 20.82 -15.75
N PHE A 8 -34.60 20.28 -15.04
CA PHE A 8 -34.40 19.15 -14.13
C PHE A 8 -33.93 17.88 -14.87
N GLY A 9 -34.49 17.62 -16.06
CA GLY A 9 -34.05 16.51 -16.91
C GLY A 9 -32.58 16.62 -17.33
N ILE A 10 -32.11 17.82 -17.68
CA ILE A 10 -30.71 18.08 -18.01
C ILE A 10 -29.81 17.79 -16.81
N ILE A 11 -30.16 18.31 -15.62
CA ILE A 11 -29.39 18.06 -14.39
C ILE A 11 -29.25 16.56 -14.11
N MET A 12 -30.35 15.80 -14.23
CA MET A 12 -30.34 14.35 -14.03
C MET A 12 -29.43 13.63 -15.02
N ILE A 13 -29.47 14.00 -16.30
CA ILE A 13 -28.61 13.42 -17.33
C ILE A 13 -27.15 13.75 -17.05
N THR A 14 -26.84 15.01 -16.73
CA THR A 14 -25.47 15.43 -16.37
C THR A 14 -24.95 14.64 -15.17
N TYR A 15 -25.76 14.46 -14.12
CA TYR A 15 -25.36 13.70 -12.95
C TYR A 15 -25.11 12.22 -13.26
N LEU A 16 -25.94 11.59 -14.09
CA LEU A 16 -25.73 10.22 -14.54
C LEU A 16 -24.45 10.08 -15.36
N LEU A 17 -24.19 11.02 -16.27
CA LEU A 17 -22.95 11.05 -17.05
C LEU A 17 -21.71 11.22 -16.16
N LEU A 18 -21.74 12.14 -15.19
CA LEU A 18 -20.63 12.34 -14.25
C LEU A 18 -20.39 11.09 -13.39
N THR A 19 -21.45 10.43 -12.95
CA THR A 19 -21.37 9.19 -12.17
C THR A 19 -20.81 8.03 -13.00
N PHE A 20 -21.15 7.95 -14.29
CA PHE A 20 -20.59 6.97 -15.20
C PHE A 20 -19.11 7.25 -15.49
N MET A 21 -18.77 8.51 -15.78
CA MET A 21 -17.39 8.92 -16.02
C MET A 21 -16.47 8.68 -14.82
N SER A 22 -16.99 8.77 -13.59
CA SER A 22 -16.19 8.57 -12.37
C SER A 22 -15.59 7.15 -12.25
N TYR A 23 -16.18 6.15 -12.92
CA TYR A 23 -15.62 4.80 -13.02
C TYR A 23 -14.37 4.71 -13.90
N PHE A 24 -14.12 5.68 -14.76
CA PHE A 24 -12.97 5.70 -15.68
C PHE A 24 -11.89 6.71 -15.27
N ILE A 25 -12.14 7.49 -14.21
CA ILE A 25 -11.24 8.55 -13.76
C ILE A 25 -10.40 8.05 -12.58
N LYS A 26 -9.09 8.21 -12.69
CA LYS A 26 -8.14 8.01 -11.59
C LYS A 26 -8.22 9.14 -10.57
N LYS A 27 -8.11 8.78 -9.30
CA LYS A 27 -7.94 9.71 -8.18
C LYS A 27 -6.70 10.56 -8.47
N PRO A 28 -6.82 11.90 -8.47
CA PRO A 28 -5.67 12.76 -8.66
C PRO A 28 -4.69 12.55 -7.51
N LEU A 29 -3.39 12.65 -7.81
CA LEU A 29 -2.37 12.68 -6.77
C LEU A 29 -2.37 14.07 -6.14
N GLU A 30 -2.66 14.16 -4.85
CA GLU A 30 -2.52 15.39 -4.07
C GLU A 30 -1.05 15.52 -3.61
N GLY A 31 -0.23 16.17 -4.43
CA GLY A 31 1.20 16.36 -4.20
C GLY A 31 2.07 15.76 -5.32
N THR A 32 3.33 15.47 -5.00
CA THR A 32 4.29 14.91 -5.94
C THR A 32 4.93 13.65 -5.38
N LEU A 33 4.89 12.57 -6.16
CA LEU A 33 5.69 11.38 -5.89
C LEU A 33 7.04 11.56 -6.58
N SER A 34 8.12 11.59 -5.81
CA SER A 34 9.49 11.76 -6.32
C SER A 34 10.45 10.88 -5.54
N GLY A 35 11.47 10.38 -6.22
CA GLY A 35 12.49 9.54 -5.63
C GLY A 35 12.28 8.05 -5.86
N LYS A 36 13.11 7.23 -5.21
CA LYS A 36 13.08 5.77 -5.32
C LYS A 36 13.17 5.14 -3.93
N LEU A 37 12.24 4.23 -3.64
CA LEU A 37 12.29 3.36 -2.48
C LEU A 37 12.67 1.97 -2.95
N THR A 38 13.78 1.42 -2.45
CA THR A 38 14.18 0.03 -2.69
C THR A 38 14.25 -0.70 -1.36
N ILE A 39 13.54 -1.81 -1.24
CA ILE A 39 13.50 -2.63 -0.03
C ILE A 39 14.22 -3.94 -0.35
N ASN A 40 15.34 -4.17 0.32
CA ASN A 40 16.10 -5.41 0.25
C ASN A 40 15.96 -6.17 1.57
N ALA A 41 16.45 -7.42 1.62
CA ALA A 41 16.35 -8.23 2.84
C ALA A 41 17.05 -7.60 4.06
N GLU A 42 18.13 -6.84 3.86
CA GLU A 42 18.98 -6.32 4.95
C GLU A 42 18.89 -4.80 5.12
N ASN A 43 18.37 -4.08 4.13
CA ASN A 43 18.37 -2.62 4.12
C ASN A 43 17.20 -2.04 3.35
N VAL A 44 16.88 -0.80 3.69
CA VAL A 44 15.96 0.07 2.96
C VAL A 44 16.78 1.20 2.35
N VAL A 45 16.66 1.39 1.04
CA VAL A 45 17.31 2.48 0.32
C VAL A 45 16.27 3.52 -0.07
N ILE A 46 16.45 4.75 0.40
CA ILE A 46 15.58 5.89 0.10
C ILE A 46 16.40 6.90 -0.68
N ASN A 47 16.08 7.06 -1.97
CA ASN A 47 16.91 7.77 -2.94
C ASN A 47 18.30 7.14 -2.98
N ASP A 48 19.29 7.76 -2.33
CA ASP A 48 20.67 7.31 -2.27
C ASP A 48 21.14 6.99 -0.83
N GLU A 49 20.26 7.16 0.17
CA GLU A 49 20.56 6.85 1.56
C GLU A 49 20.26 5.38 1.86
N ILE A 50 21.29 4.65 2.31
CA ILE A 50 21.17 3.24 2.74
C ILE A 50 20.90 3.21 4.24
N ILE A 51 19.77 2.60 4.59
CA ILE A 51 19.33 2.40 5.97
C ILE A 51 19.39 0.91 6.29
N ASP A 52 20.38 0.54 7.09
CA ASP A 52 20.55 -0.83 7.58
C ASP A 52 19.48 -1.20 8.61
N ILE A 53 19.00 -2.45 8.57
CA ILE A 53 18.00 -2.98 9.51
C ILE A 53 18.42 -2.88 10.99
N SER A 54 19.72 -2.86 11.27
CA SER A 54 20.28 -2.69 12.62
C SER A 54 19.96 -1.33 13.23
N ARG A 55 19.80 -0.28 12.41
CA ARG A 55 19.45 1.08 12.85
C ARG A 55 17.95 1.22 13.16
N ILE A 56 17.13 0.31 12.67
CA ILE A 56 15.67 0.33 12.83
C ILE A 56 15.33 -0.31 14.18
N GLU A 57 14.55 0.38 15.00
CA GLU A 57 14.00 -0.15 16.24
C GLU A 57 12.66 -0.85 16.00
N ASP A 58 11.74 -0.18 15.29
CA ASP A 58 10.44 -0.71 14.86
C ASP A 58 10.11 -0.21 13.46
N ILE A 59 9.23 -0.92 12.76
CA ILE A 59 8.77 -0.57 11.43
C ILE A 59 7.27 -0.78 11.28
N GLY A 60 6.58 0.21 10.72
CA GLY A 60 5.20 0.10 10.29
C GLY A 60 5.11 0.05 8.77
N ILE A 61 4.40 -0.92 8.21
CA ILE A 61 4.09 -0.96 6.77
C ILE A 61 2.58 -1.06 6.61
N ILE A 62 2.03 -0.18 5.79
CA ILE A 62 0.62 -0.15 5.43
C ILE A 62 0.55 -0.31 3.92
N ILE A 63 -0.04 -1.43 3.47
CA ILE A 63 -0.38 -1.69 2.09
C ILE A 63 -1.84 -1.30 1.89
N GLY A 64 -2.09 -0.17 1.23
CA GLY A 64 -3.43 0.40 1.09
C GLY A 64 -4.03 0.21 -0.30
N SER A 65 -3.33 0.65 -1.36
CA SER A 65 -3.83 0.47 -2.72
C SER A 65 -2.76 0.35 -3.80
N TYR A 66 -3.14 -0.23 -4.94
CA TYR A 66 -2.30 -0.31 -6.14
C TYR A 66 -2.89 0.48 -7.31
N ASP A 67 -2.05 0.76 -8.30
CA ASP A 67 -2.45 1.54 -9.47
C ASP A 67 -3.55 0.82 -10.26
N ASN A 68 -4.56 1.58 -10.68
CA ASN A 68 -5.77 1.06 -11.32
C ASN A 68 -6.69 0.22 -10.43
N GLN A 69 -6.47 0.16 -9.11
CA GLN A 69 -7.40 -0.52 -8.22
C GLN A 69 -8.74 0.22 -8.17
N GLU A 70 -9.85 -0.52 -8.33
CA GLU A 70 -11.18 0.03 -8.11
C GLU A 70 -11.39 0.34 -6.62
N VAL A 71 -11.78 1.58 -6.33
CA VAL A 71 -12.09 2.06 -4.99
C VAL A 71 -13.60 1.99 -4.79
N GLU A 72 -14.01 1.27 -3.75
CA GLU A 72 -15.41 1.12 -3.44
C GLU A 72 -15.96 2.42 -2.84
N TYR A 73 -16.70 3.16 -3.66
CA TYR A 73 -17.54 4.27 -3.24
C TYR A 73 -19.00 3.91 -3.46
N SER A 74 -19.91 4.61 -2.78
CA SER A 74 -21.34 4.57 -3.11
C SER A 74 -21.53 4.71 -4.63
N SER A 75 -22.38 3.87 -5.22
CA SER A 75 -22.67 3.88 -6.66
C SER A 75 -23.12 5.24 -7.19
N ARG A 76 -23.63 6.11 -6.30
CA ARG A 76 -24.07 7.49 -6.55
C ARG A 76 -22.97 8.55 -6.43
N SER A 77 -21.72 8.14 -6.23
CA SER A 77 -20.59 9.07 -6.10
C SER A 77 -20.03 9.48 -7.47
N ILE A 78 -19.84 10.78 -7.64
CA ILE A 78 -19.08 11.36 -8.77
C ILE A 78 -17.56 11.43 -8.48
N LYS A 79 -17.12 10.97 -7.30
CA LYS A 79 -15.69 10.90 -6.98
C LYS A 79 -15.00 9.86 -7.87
N PRO A 80 -13.75 10.12 -8.30
CA PRO A 80 -12.94 9.13 -9.01
C PRO A 80 -12.92 7.78 -8.30
N LYS A 81 -13.17 6.70 -9.03
CA LYS A 81 -13.26 5.34 -8.47
C LYS A 81 -12.05 4.47 -8.77
N ILE A 82 -10.98 5.04 -9.34
CA ILE A 82 -9.75 4.31 -9.63
C ILE A 82 -8.62 4.89 -8.77
N SER A 83 -7.90 4.06 -8.01
CA SER A 83 -6.72 4.46 -7.25
C SER A 83 -5.52 4.73 -8.18
N ASN A 84 -4.67 5.64 -7.76
CA ASN A 84 -3.34 5.87 -8.34
C ASN A 84 -2.24 5.02 -7.66
N GLY A 85 -2.62 4.19 -6.68
CA GLY A 85 -1.73 3.27 -5.99
C GLY A 85 -0.79 3.91 -4.97
N THR A 86 -1.04 5.12 -4.48
CA THR A 86 -0.12 5.84 -3.57
C THR A 86 -0.53 5.82 -2.11
N ASP A 87 -1.62 5.13 -1.76
CA ASP A 87 -2.11 5.03 -0.38
C ASP A 87 -1.32 3.95 0.42
N ASN A 88 -0.01 3.81 0.17
CA ASN A 88 0.88 2.89 0.88
C ASN A 88 1.93 3.67 1.66
N VAL A 89 2.28 3.19 2.85
CA VAL A 89 3.19 3.90 3.76
C VAL A 89 4.16 2.93 4.42
N ILE A 90 5.44 3.28 4.41
CA ILE A 90 6.46 2.68 5.26
C ILE A 90 6.88 3.71 6.32
N THR A 91 6.93 3.29 7.57
CA THR A 91 7.30 4.12 8.72
C THR A 91 8.44 3.45 9.44
N LEU A 92 9.61 4.08 9.43
CA LEU A 92 10.82 3.62 10.10
C LEU A 92 10.94 4.38 11.42
N CYS A 93 11.02 3.64 12.53
CA CYS A 93 11.37 4.17 13.84
C CYS A 93 12.81 3.75 14.13
N PHE A 94 13.69 4.71 14.37
CA PHE A 94 15.12 4.50 14.56
C PHE A 94 15.49 4.42 16.04
N THR A 95 16.63 3.79 16.34
CA THR A 95 17.14 3.62 17.71
C THR A 95 17.52 4.92 18.41
N ASP A 96 17.71 6.01 17.64
CA ASP A 96 17.91 7.36 18.16
C ASP A 96 16.58 8.09 18.46
N GLY A 97 15.45 7.42 18.26
CA GLY A 97 14.10 7.95 18.43
C GLY A 97 13.57 8.72 17.21
N ALA A 98 14.35 8.87 16.13
CA ALA A 98 13.88 9.51 14.91
C ALA A 98 12.81 8.65 14.23
N LYS A 99 11.88 9.32 13.52
CA LYS A 99 10.79 8.67 12.80
C LYS A 99 10.67 9.21 11.40
N HIS A 100 10.70 8.32 10.41
CA HIS A 100 10.60 8.67 9.00
C HIS A 100 9.44 7.89 8.36
N SER A 101 8.46 8.61 7.84
CA SER A 101 7.32 8.03 7.12
C SER A 101 7.40 8.41 5.64
N ILE A 102 7.30 7.41 4.77
CA ILE A 102 7.42 7.58 3.32
C ILE A 102 6.21 6.93 2.67
N HIS A 103 5.54 7.69 1.80
CA HIS A 103 4.50 7.18 0.92
C HIS A 103 5.14 6.58 -0.32
N PHE A 104 4.59 5.47 -0.82
CA PHE A 104 5.10 4.82 -2.03
C PHE A 104 3.98 4.33 -2.93
N LYS A 105 4.29 4.22 -4.23
CA LYS A 105 3.38 3.71 -5.24
C LYS A 105 3.49 2.20 -5.36
N GLN A 106 2.35 1.51 -5.40
CA GLN A 106 2.26 0.12 -5.77
C GLN A 106 1.68 0.00 -7.18
N GLU A 107 2.35 -0.71 -8.09
CA GLU A 107 1.92 -0.82 -9.49
C GLU A 107 0.81 -1.85 -9.70
N PHE A 108 0.84 -2.97 -8.97
CA PHE A 108 -0.12 -4.08 -9.10
C PHE A 108 -0.36 -4.77 -7.76
N PHE A 109 -1.47 -5.50 -7.65
CA PHE A 109 -1.97 -6.08 -6.38
C PHE A 109 -0.94 -6.88 -5.59
N GLU A 110 -0.14 -7.72 -6.23
CA GLU A 110 0.82 -8.61 -5.55
C GLU A 110 2.20 -7.99 -5.34
N HIS A 111 2.43 -6.75 -5.78
CA HIS A 111 3.76 -6.14 -5.70
C HIS A 111 4.29 -6.04 -4.27
N TYR A 112 3.42 -5.91 -3.26
CA TYR A 112 3.83 -5.93 -1.86
C TYR A 112 4.47 -7.27 -1.42
N LEU A 113 4.18 -8.40 -2.08
CA LEU A 113 4.79 -9.69 -1.74
C LEU A 113 6.30 -9.70 -1.99
N SER A 114 6.81 -8.79 -2.84
CA SER A 114 8.25 -8.61 -3.07
C SER A 114 9.02 -8.21 -1.81
N ILE A 115 8.35 -7.63 -0.80
CA ILE A 115 8.99 -7.23 0.47
C ILE A 115 9.07 -8.39 1.48
N LYS A 116 8.52 -9.57 1.16
CA LYS A 116 8.51 -10.73 2.06
C LYS A 116 9.90 -11.11 2.62
N PRO A 117 10.99 -11.12 1.83
CA PRO A 117 12.34 -11.38 2.36
C PRO A 117 12.74 -10.39 3.45
N PHE A 118 12.42 -9.10 3.27
CA PHE A 118 12.69 -8.06 4.26
C PHE A 118 11.86 -8.25 5.53
N ILE A 119 10.58 -8.63 5.39
CA ILE A 119 9.71 -8.96 6.54
C ILE A 119 10.28 -10.13 7.34
N ILE A 120 10.79 -11.18 6.66
CA ILE A 120 11.42 -12.32 7.32
C ILE A 120 12.66 -11.87 8.09
N SER A 121 13.52 -11.01 7.51
CA SER A 121 14.68 -10.46 8.20
C SER A 121 14.29 -9.66 9.45
N LEU A 122 13.24 -8.84 9.37
CA LEU A 122 12.74 -8.07 10.52
C LEU A 122 12.25 -8.97 11.66
N ILE A 123 11.60 -10.10 11.35
CA ILE A 123 11.21 -11.10 12.36
C ILE A 123 12.46 -11.73 12.98
N LYS A 124 13.41 -12.17 12.15
CA LYS A 124 14.67 -12.80 12.62
C LYS A 124 15.49 -11.86 13.50
N SER A 125 15.42 -10.55 13.25
CA SER A 125 16.07 -9.50 14.06
C SER A 125 15.21 -8.98 15.21
N ASN A 126 14.07 -9.62 15.52
CA ASN A 126 13.12 -9.22 16.57
C ASN A 126 12.60 -7.77 16.45
N LYS A 127 12.53 -7.21 15.23
CA LYS A 127 12.03 -5.86 14.97
C LYS A 127 10.51 -5.81 14.79
N ILE A 128 9.90 -6.92 14.39
CA ILE A 128 8.44 -7.08 14.30
C ILE A 128 8.02 -8.47 14.79
N SER A 129 6.78 -8.59 15.22
CA SER A 129 6.17 -9.88 15.55
C SER A 129 5.68 -10.60 14.29
N ILE A 130 5.52 -11.92 14.39
CA ILE A 130 4.91 -12.73 13.32
C ILE A 130 3.49 -12.24 12.99
N LEU A 131 2.71 -11.84 14.01
CA LEU A 131 1.37 -11.29 13.82
C LEU A 131 1.38 -10.02 12.96
N LYS A 132 2.32 -9.10 13.25
CA LYS A 132 2.47 -7.86 12.47
C LYS A 132 2.91 -8.18 11.03
N ALA A 133 3.80 -9.15 10.85
CA ALA A 133 4.23 -9.62 9.54
C ALA A 133 3.09 -10.23 8.70
N THR A 134 2.26 -11.09 9.29
CA THR A 134 1.10 -11.69 8.59
C THR A 134 0.07 -10.63 8.21
N THR A 135 -0.13 -9.61 9.06
CA THR A 135 -0.98 -8.46 8.69
C THR A 135 -0.42 -7.69 7.49
N ILE A 136 0.89 -7.40 7.47
CA ILE A 136 1.54 -6.68 6.35
C ILE A 136 1.44 -7.48 5.04
N LEU A 137 1.66 -8.79 5.12
CA LEU A 137 1.62 -9.70 3.98
C LEU A 137 0.20 -10.18 3.64
N ASN A 138 -0.83 -9.63 4.28
CA ASN A 138 -2.23 -10.00 4.08
C ASN A 138 -2.51 -11.52 4.18
N ILE A 139 -1.79 -12.20 5.08
CA ILE A 139 -1.92 -13.64 5.33
C ILE A 139 -2.91 -13.84 6.48
N HIS A 140 -4.08 -14.41 6.18
CA HIS A 140 -5.15 -14.61 7.16
C HIS A 140 -5.52 -16.08 7.38
N ASP A 141 -5.27 -16.95 6.40
CA ASP A 141 -5.59 -18.37 6.51
C ASP A 141 -4.67 -19.05 7.54
N TYR A 142 -5.25 -19.94 8.35
CA TYR A 142 -4.49 -20.70 9.34
C TYR A 142 -3.37 -21.51 8.67
N ASP A 143 -3.63 -22.17 7.54
CA ASP A 143 -2.66 -23.02 6.88
C ASP A 143 -1.49 -22.19 6.32
N ASP A 144 -1.80 -21.06 5.69
CA ASP A 144 -0.79 -20.12 5.18
C ASP A 144 0.05 -19.52 6.32
N ILE A 145 -0.56 -19.23 7.47
CA ILE A 145 0.17 -18.78 8.67
C ILE A 145 1.13 -19.87 9.16
N GLN A 146 0.72 -21.14 9.16
CA GLN A 146 1.61 -22.24 9.55
C GLN A 146 2.75 -22.45 8.54
N GLU A 147 2.48 -22.31 7.24
CA GLU A 147 3.50 -22.36 6.20
C GLU A 147 4.52 -21.22 6.37
N PHE A 148 4.05 -19.99 6.55
CA PHE A 148 4.91 -18.84 6.78
C PHE A 148 5.78 -19.00 8.04
N LYS A 149 5.22 -19.55 9.13
CA LYS A 149 5.99 -19.88 10.34
C LYS A 149 7.08 -20.92 10.08
N LYS A 150 6.83 -21.92 9.24
CA LYS A 150 7.85 -22.91 8.86
C LYS A 150 8.96 -22.27 8.03
N GLU A 151 8.61 -21.37 7.12
CA GLU A 151 9.55 -20.65 6.27
C GLU A 151 10.52 -19.78 7.09
N ILE A 152 10.02 -19.03 8.07
CA ILE A 152 10.85 -18.21 8.98
C ILE A 152 11.91 -19.07 9.70
N ASN A 153 11.54 -20.29 10.09
CA ASN A 153 12.39 -21.22 10.83
C ASN A 153 13.34 -22.03 9.95
N LYS A 154 13.18 -21.96 8.62
CA LYS A 154 14.06 -22.65 7.69
C LYS A 154 15.42 -21.94 7.68
N LYS A 155 16.45 -22.60 8.21
CA LYS A 155 17.84 -22.14 8.05
C LYS A 155 18.13 -22.05 6.55
N GLU A 156 18.68 -20.93 6.10
CA GLU A 156 19.20 -20.82 4.74
C GLU A 156 20.18 -21.97 4.49
N PRO A 157 20.11 -22.66 3.35
CA PRO A 157 21.17 -23.56 2.96
C PRO A 157 22.45 -22.72 2.88
N GLN A 158 23.43 -23.04 3.73
CA GLN A 158 24.77 -22.53 3.59
C GLN A 158 25.28 -23.03 2.24
N ILE A 159 25.41 -22.12 1.27
CA ILE A 159 26.13 -22.37 0.02
C ILE A 159 27.62 -22.22 0.31
#